data_AF-M2ZBV8-F1
#
_entry.id   AF-M2ZBV8-F1
#
_cell.length_a   1.000
_cell.length_b   1.000
_cell.length_c   1.000
_cell.angle_alpha   90.00
_cell.angle_beta   90.00
_cell.angle_gamma   90.00
#
_symmetry.space_group_name_H-M   'P 1'
#
loop_
_entity.id
_entity.type
_entity.pdbx_description
1 polymer ?
#
loop_
_entity_poly.entity_id
_entity_poly.type
_entity_poly.pdbx_seq_one_letter_code
_entity_poly.pdbx_strand_id
1 'polypeptide(L)'
;MALKVEIIPGELASLIQDIRPVYWSGTKTTAIDLESDFYWLDDNPHPDDLLRLESAGRLDRWVEVNTEVNFDDLLRVMVLLEPLSFKR
;
A
#
# COMPACT_ATOMS: atom_id res chain seq x y z
N MET A 1 14.34 -7.82 18.65
CA MET A 1 14.39 -9.29 18.56
C MET A 1 14.87 -9.62 17.17
N ALA A 2 16.12 -10.04 16.99
CA ALA A 2 16.64 -10.39 15.67
C ALA A 2 16.00 -11.72 15.24
N LEU A 3 15.39 -11.74 14.04
CA LEU A 3 14.92 -12.97 13.41
C LEU A 3 16.10 -13.96 13.36
N LYS A 4 15.91 -15.15 13.95
CA LYS A 4 16.82 -16.27 13.73
C LYS A 4 16.76 -16.59 12.24
N VAL A 5 17.87 -16.41 11.54
CA VAL A 5 18.04 -16.96 10.19
C VAL A 5 18.05 -18.47 10.36
N GLU A 6 16.89 -19.10 10.21
CA GLU A 6 16.83 -20.52 9.98
C GLU A 6 17.68 -20.82 8.75
N ILE A 7 18.60 -21.77 8.88
CA ILE A 7 19.47 -22.20 7.81
C ILE A 7 18.55 -22.71 6.70
N ILE A 8 18.44 -21.95 5.61
CA ILE A 8 17.69 -22.34 4.42
C ILE A 8 18.29 -23.67 3.94
N PRO A 9 17.49 -24.76 3.84
CA PRO A 9 17.98 -26.03 3.31
C PRO A 9 18.68 -25.84 1.96
N GLY A 10 19.77 -26.57 1.71
CA GLY A 10 20.63 -26.32 0.54
C GLY A 10 19.89 -26.36 -0.80
N GLU A 11 18.93 -27.27 -0.96
CA GLU A 11 18.09 -27.35 -2.16
C GLU A 11 17.18 -26.12 -2.33
N LEU A 12 16.67 -25.57 -1.22
CA LEU A 12 15.85 -24.35 -1.24
C LEU A 12 16.70 -23.10 -1.51
N ALA A 13 17.94 -23.07 -1.05
CA ALA A 13 18.87 -21.97 -1.32
C ALA A 13 19.16 -21.83 -2.82
N SER A 14 19.36 -22.95 -3.53
CA SER A 14 19.54 -22.96 -4.99
C SER A 14 18.30 -22.43 -5.71
N LEU A 15 17.10 -22.87 -5.32
CA LEU A 15 15.85 -22.41 -5.92
C LEU A 15 15.60 -20.92 -5.69
N ILE A 16 15.95 -20.38 -4.52
CA ILE A 16 15.81 -18.95 -4.21
C ILE A 16 16.77 -18.11 -5.07
N GLN A 17 17.99 -18.59 -5.33
CA GLN A 17 18.94 -17.87 -6.19
C GLN A 17 18.48 -17.79 -7.65
N ASP A 18 17.66 -18.73 -8.10
CA ASP A 18 17.09 -18.71 -9.45
C ASP A 18 15.93 -17.72 -9.60
N ILE A 19 15.37 -17.20 -8.48
CA ILE A 19 14.35 -16.16 -8.51
C ILE A 19 15.00 -14.84 -8.94
N ARG A 20 14.74 -14.43 -10.18
CA ARG A 20 15.15 -13.12 -10.67
C ARG A 20 14.17 -12.06 -10.16
N PRO A 21 14.60 -11.12 -9.28
CA PRO A 21 13.72 -10.05 -8.84
C PRO A 21 13.38 -9.16 -10.03
N VAL A 22 12.10 -8.81 -10.14
CA VAL A 22 11.67 -7.74 -11.04
C VAL A 22 11.95 -6.41 -10.35
N TYR A 23 12.69 -5.53 -11.02
CA TYR A 23 12.88 -4.16 -10.57
C TYR A 23 11.66 -3.34 -10.94
N TRP A 24 10.83 -3.06 -9.96
CA TRP A 24 9.76 -2.09 -10.09
C TRP A 24 10.35 -0.69 -9.95
N SER A 25 10.08 0.16 -10.92
CA SER A 25 10.45 1.58 -10.88
C SER A 25 9.18 2.43 -10.72
N GLY A 26 9.25 3.47 -9.91
CA GLY A 26 8.13 4.37 -9.64
C GLY A 26 7.41 4.05 -8.34
N THR A 27 6.40 4.86 -8.02
CA THR A 27 5.64 4.81 -6.77
C THR A 27 4.21 4.40 -7.07
N LYS A 28 3.45 3.87 -6.09
CA LYS A 28 2.07 3.37 -6.33
C LYS A 28 1.16 4.46 -6.90
N THR A 29 1.34 5.70 -6.47
CA THR A 29 0.62 6.89 -6.92
C THR A 29 0.85 7.25 -8.39
N THR A 30 1.82 6.64 -9.08
CA THR A 30 1.96 6.81 -10.54
C THR A 30 0.80 6.20 -11.33
N ALA A 31 0.10 5.21 -10.75
CA ALA A 31 -1.06 4.57 -11.36
C ALA A 31 -2.39 5.31 -11.09
N ILE A 32 -2.36 6.38 -10.29
CA ILE A 32 -3.55 7.13 -9.90
C ILE A 32 -3.65 8.39 -10.79
N ASP A 33 -4.80 8.58 -11.42
CA ASP A 33 -5.16 9.86 -12.03
C ASP A 33 -5.53 10.86 -10.92
N LEU A 34 -4.60 11.76 -10.58
CA LEU A 34 -4.74 12.69 -9.47
C LEU A 34 -5.78 13.80 -9.72
N GLU A 35 -6.26 13.95 -10.96
CA GLU A 35 -7.32 14.90 -11.31
C GLU A 35 -8.72 14.31 -11.14
N SER A 36 -8.82 12.97 -11.09
CA SER A 36 -10.08 12.27 -10.86
C SER A 36 -10.52 12.36 -9.38
N ASP A 37 -11.79 12.04 -9.11
CA ASP A 37 -12.26 11.86 -7.73
C ASP A 37 -11.92 10.45 -7.26
N PHE A 38 -11.05 10.34 -6.26
CA PHE A 38 -10.59 9.06 -5.73
C PHE A 38 -10.41 9.10 -4.22
N TYR A 39 -10.34 7.90 -3.64
CA TYR A 39 -9.74 7.64 -2.33
C TYR A 39 -8.70 6.54 -2.49
N TRP A 40 -7.56 6.70 -1.84
CA TRP A 40 -6.48 5.72 -1.83
C TRP A 40 -6.33 5.13 -0.44
N LEU A 41 -6.56 3.82 -0.34
CA LEU A 41 -6.46 3.05 0.89
C LEU A 41 -5.09 2.37 0.91
N ASP A 42 -4.23 2.76 1.85
CA ASP A 42 -2.89 2.18 1.99
C ASP A 42 -2.45 2.26 3.46
N ASP A 43 -1.88 1.18 3.98
CA ASP A 43 -1.42 1.04 5.36
C ASP A 43 -0.01 1.59 5.57
N ASN A 44 0.81 1.61 4.51
CA ASN A 44 2.20 2.02 4.57
C ASN A 44 2.67 2.55 3.20
N PRO A 45 2.17 3.73 2.80
CA PRO A 45 2.57 4.35 1.54
C PRO A 45 4.06 4.73 1.56
N HIS A 46 4.72 4.66 0.41
CA HIS A 46 6.10 5.13 0.31
C HIS A 46 6.14 6.66 0.56
N PRO A 47 7.19 7.22 1.19
CA PRO A 47 7.27 8.67 1.42
C PRO A 47 7.10 9.51 0.15
N ASP A 48 7.64 9.05 -0.98
CA ASP A 48 7.48 9.71 -2.29
C ASP A 48 6.03 9.71 -2.79
N ASP A 49 5.21 8.71 -2.42
CA ASP A 49 3.79 8.69 -2.73
C ASP A 49 3.06 9.82 -1.99
N LEU A 50 3.35 9.98 -0.69
CA LEU A 50 2.75 11.03 0.14
C LEU A 50 3.17 12.43 -0.36
N LEU A 51 4.44 12.61 -0.69
CA LEU A 51 4.94 13.87 -1.27
C LEU A 51 4.25 14.21 -2.60
N ARG A 52 3.99 13.21 -3.45
CA ARG A 52 3.28 13.42 -4.71
C ARG A 52 1.83 13.83 -4.49
N LEU A 53 1.13 13.21 -3.54
CA LEU A 53 -0.24 13.60 -3.19
C LEU A 53 -0.29 15.00 -2.59
N GLU A 54 0.61 15.32 -1.67
CA GLU A 54 0.73 16.65 -1.07
C GLU A 54 1.01 17.72 -2.14
N SER A 55 1.96 17.45 -3.05
CA SER A 55 2.28 18.36 -4.16
C SER A 55 1.11 18.60 -5.10
N ALA A 56 0.21 17.63 -5.23
CA ALA A 56 -1.03 17.74 -6.01
C ALA A 56 -2.21 18.33 -5.20
N GLY A 57 -2.03 18.63 -3.91
CA GLY A 57 -3.10 19.08 -3.02
C GLY A 57 -4.17 18.02 -2.76
N ARG A 58 -3.80 16.73 -2.85
CA ARG A 58 -4.70 15.55 -2.73
C ARG A 58 -4.35 14.66 -1.54
N LEU A 59 -3.58 15.14 -0.57
CA LEU A 59 -3.20 14.36 0.61
C LEU A 59 -4.43 13.89 1.42
N ASP A 60 -5.52 14.66 1.39
CA ASP A 60 -6.83 14.33 1.98
C ASP A 60 -7.49 13.09 1.35
N ARG A 61 -7.00 12.63 0.20
CA ARG A 61 -7.51 11.45 -0.51
C ARG A 61 -6.84 10.16 -0.08
N TRP A 62 -5.73 10.24 0.64
CA TRP A 62 -5.17 9.08 1.31
C TRP A 62 -5.93 8.81 2.61
N VAL A 63 -6.37 7.58 2.77
CA VAL A 63 -6.96 7.06 4.01
C VAL A 63 -6.08 5.93 4.47
N GLU A 64 -5.43 6.11 5.62
CA GLU A 64 -4.69 5.03 6.26
C GLU A 64 -5.66 3.88 6.60
N VAL A 65 -5.28 2.66 6.24
CA VAL A 65 -6.06 1.45 6.52
C VAL A 65 -5.14 0.35 7.04
N ASN A 66 -5.03 0.21 8.36
CA ASN A 66 -4.07 -0.71 8.98
C ASN A 66 -4.76 -1.74 9.89
N THR A 67 -4.92 -2.96 9.39
CA THR A 67 -5.56 -4.06 10.14
C THR A 67 -4.68 -4.69 11.21
N GLU A 68 -3.36 -4.44 11.17
CA GLU A 68 -2.45 -4.90 12.22
C GLU A 68 -2.58 -4.03 13.49
N VAL A 69 -2.83 -2.73 13.31
CA VAL A 69 -3.06 -1.77 14.40
C VAL A 69 -4.51 -1.80 14.88
N ASN A 70 -5.46 -1.86 13.94
CA ASN A 70 -6.89 -1.89 14.23
C ASN A 70 -7.57 -3.00 13.42
N PHE A 71 -7.94 -4.11 14.05
CA PHE A 71 -8.53 -5.26 13.36
C PHE A 71 -9.76 -4.90 12.50
N ASP A 72 -10.57 -3.93 12.94
CA ASP A 72 -11.79 -3.50 12.25
C ASP A 72 -11.58 -2.34 11.27
N ASP A 73 -10.33 -2.01 10.89
CA ASP A 73 -10.06 -0.80 10.11
C ASP A 73 -10.72 -0.79 8.72
N LEU A 74 -10.86 -1.97 8.12
CA LEU A 74 -11.62 -2.13 6.88
C LEU A 74 -13.11 -1.81 7.07
N LEU A 75 -13.71 -2.23 8.19
CA LEU A 75 -15.12 -1.91 8.49
C LEU A 75 -15.31 -0.42 8.72
N ARG A 76 -14.37 0.23 9.43
CA ARG A 76 -14.35 1.69 9.60
C ARG A 76 -14.35 2.39 8.24
N VAL A 77 -13.48 1.98 7.33
CA VAL A 77 -13.34 2.61 6.01
C VAL A 77 -14.57 2.36 5.14
N MET A 78 -15.19 1.18 5.24
CA MET A 78 -16.47 0.91 4.58
C MET A 78 -17.56 1.90 5.03
N VAL A 79 -17.70 2.14 6.34
CA VAL A 79 -18.67 3.12 6.88
C VAL A 79 -18.32 4.54 6.43
N LEU A 80 -17.02 4.89 6.42
CA LEU A 80 -16.55 6.20 5.95
C LEU A 80 -16.92 6.47 4.49
N LEU A 81 -16.81 5.45 3.63
CA LEU A 81 -17.03 5.57 2.18
C LEU A 81 -18.46 5.24 1.74
N GLU A 82 -19.29 4.61 2.59
CA GLU A 82 -20.67 4.25 2.30
C GLU A 82 -21.52 5.43 1.78
N PRO A 83 -21.46 6.65 2.35
CA PRO A 83 -22.24 7.80 1.84
C PRO A 83 -21.87 8.21 0.40
N LEU A 84 -20.70 7.79 -0.08
CA LEU A 84 -20.19 8.11 -1.41
C LEU A 84 -20.62 7.06 -2.46
N SER A 85 -21.07 5.89 -2.02
CA SER A 85 -21.47 4.78 -2.89
C SER A 85 -22.76 5.03 -3.69
N PHE A 86 -23.54 6.07 -3.33
CA PHE A 86 -24.84 6.39 -3.94
C PHE A 86 -24.85 7.52 -4.99
N LYS A 87 -23.68 8.06 -5.36
CA LYS A 87 -23.56 9.08 -6.43
C LYS A 87 -22.97 8.48 -7.71
N ARG A 88 -23.70 7.56 -8.35
CA ARG A 88 -23.45 7.15 -9.74
C ARG A 88 -24.66 7.48 -10.60
#